data_AF-A0A9X3XP21-F1
#
_entry.id   AF-A0A9X3XP21-F1
#
_cell.length_a   1.000
_cell.length_b   1.000
_cell.length_c   1.000
_cell.angle_alpha   90.00
_cell.angle_beta   90.00
_cell.angle_gamma   90.00
#
_symmetry.space_group_name_H-M   'P 1'
#
loop_
_entity.id
_entity.type
_entity.pdbx_description
1 polymer ?
#
loop_
_entity_poly.entity_id
_entity_poly.type
_entity_poly.pdbx_seq_one_letter_code
_entity_poly.pdbx_strand_id
1 'polypeptide(L)' 'MARKQFAIWNVGDEEYKLKLKTSTLCDLEEKLGTSLMNVLGNGNMPALKIMLTITHYAIKDYNANIKFKDVQD' A
#
# COMPACT_ATOMS: atom_id res chain seq x y z
N MET A 1 -23.39 2.98 12.35
CA MET A 1 -22.71 2.74 11.05
C MET A 1 -21.46 1.91 11.31
N ALA A 2 -21.28 0.78 10.60
CA ALA A 2 -20.07 -0.02 10.76
C ALA A 2 -18.83 0.74 10.26
N ARG A 3 -17.70 0.66 10.98
CA ARG A 3 -16.44 1.29 10.58
C ARG A 3 -15.96 0.67 9.26
N LYS A 4 -15.74 1.49 8.24
CA LYS A 4 -15.14 1.04 6.97
C LYS A 4 -13.77 0.43 7.28
N GLN A 5 -13.52 -0.80 6.85
CA GLN A 5 -12.27 -1.54 7.10
C GLN A 5 -11.16 -1.19 6.09
N PHE A 6 -11.22 -0.02 5.47
CA PHE A 6 -10.31 0.47 4.45
C PHE A 6 -10.16 1.99 4.59
N ALA A 7 -9.03 2.52 4.18
CA ALA A 7 -8.82 3.96 4.02
C ALA A 7 -9.22 4.39 2.61
N ILE A 8 -9.65 5.65 2.49
CA ILE A 8 -9.94 6.27 1.20
C ILE A 8 -8.83 7.28 0.92
N TRP A 9 -8.25 7.22 -0.28
CA TRP A 9 -7.28 8.19 -0.76
C TRP A 9 -7.80 8.81 -2.05
N ASN A 10 -7.97 10.13 -2.05
CA ASN A 10 -8.43 10.89 -3.21
C ASN A 10 -7.23 11.53 -3.89
N VAL A 11 -7.07 11.28 -5.18
CA VAL A 11 -6.00 11.85 -6.02
C VAL A 11 -6.66 12.50 -7.22
N GLY A 12 -6.69 13.83 -7.24
CA GLY A 12 -7.47 14.57 -8.23
C GLY A 12 -8.96 14.17 -8.17
N ASP A 13 -9.48 13.67 -9.29
CA ASP A 13 -10.87 13.23 -9.43
C ASP A 13 -11.07 11.72 -9.14
N GLU A 14 -10.00 10.99 -8.77
CA GLU A 14 -10.06 9.55 -8.53
C GLU A 14 -10.08 9.20 -7.05
N GLU A 15 -10.98 8.26 -6.69
CA GLU A 15 -11.09 7.69 -5.33
C GLU A 15 -10.47 6.29 -5.28
N TYR A 16 -9.45 6.13 -4.43
CA TYR A 16 -8.78 4.85 -4.18
C TYR A 16 -9.14 4.27 -2.82
N LYS A 17 -9.54 2.99 -2.81
CA LYS A 17 -9.74 2.22 -1.58
C LYS A 17 -8.45 1.48 -1.23
N LEU A 18 -7.88 1.84 -0.09
CA LEU A 18 -6.63 1.30 0.42
C LEU A 18 -6.89 0.33 1.57
N LYS A 19 -6.41 -0.91 1.45
CA LYS A 19 -6.37 -1.86 2.55
C LYS A 19 -5.20 -2.82 2.43
N LEU A 20 -4.35 -2.83 3.46
CA LEU A 20 -3.40 -3.91 3.67
C LEU A 20 -4.10 -5.03 4.41
N LYS A 21 -4.60 -6.03 3.66
CA LYS A 21 -5.09 -7.29 4.24
C LYS A 21 -3.90 -8.07 4.82
N THR A 22 -4.16 -8.93 5.81
CA THR A 22 -3.11 -9.75 6.43
C THR A 22 -2.34 -10.59 5.42
N SER A 23 -3.04 -11.24 4.46
CA SER A 23 -2.40 -12.00 3.38
C SER A 23 -1.48 -11.13 2.53
N THR A 24 -1.97 -9.95 2.13
CA THR A 24 -1.22 -8.99 1.32
C THR A 24 -0.01 -8.41 2.08
N LEU A 25 -0.14 -8.25 3.40
CA LEU A 25 0.94 -7.81 4.27
C LEU A 25 2.03 -8.88 4.38
N CYS A 26 1.68 -10.15 4.56
CA CYS A 26 2.65 -11.25 4.57
C CYS A 26 3.46 -11.29 3.27
N ASP A 27 2.80 -11.22 2.11
CA ASP A 27 3.49 -11.18 0.81
C ASP A 27 4.42 -9.96 0.67
N LEU A 28 4.02 -8.82 1.24
CA LEU A 28 4.78 -7.59 1.21
C LEU A 28 6.03 -7.68 2.10
N GLU A 29 5.90 -8.22 3.30
CA GLU A 29 7.01 -8.41 4.25
C GLU A 29 8.03 -9.41 3.72
N GLU A 30 7.57 -10.52 3.10
CA GLU A 30 8.45 -11.46 2.41
C GLU A 30 9.26 -10.78 1.29
N LYS A 31 8.60 -9.90 0.51
CA LYS A 31 9.27 -9.16 -0.56
C LYS A 31 10.25 -8.10 -0.05
N LEU A 32 9.94 -7.46 1.09
CA LEU A 32 10.80 -6.47 1.72
C LEU A 32 11.94 -7.11 2.52
N GLY A 33 11.84 -8.40 2.85
CA GLY A 33 12.79 -9.12 3.70
C GLY A 33 12.77 -8.67 5.16
N THR A 34 11.76 -7.89 5.56
CA THR A 34 11.63 -7.35 6.91
C THR A 34 10.19 -6.90 7.16
N SER A 35 9.85 -6.65 8.43
CA SER A 35 8.50 -6.20 8.81
C SER A 35 8.22 -4.79 8.31
N LEU A 36 6.94 -4.49 8.03
CA LEU A 36 6.53 -3.15 7.60
C LEU A 36 6.88 -2.09 8.67
N MET A 37 6.81 -2.47 9.95
CA MET A 37 7.17 -1.60 11.06
C MET A 37 8.65 -1.23 11.07
N ASN A 38 9.56 -2.13 10.68
CA ASN A 38 10.98 -1.80 10.55
C ASN A 38 11.22 -0.84 9.39
N VAL A 39 10.49 -1.01 8.28
CA VAL A 39 10.60 -0.13 7.11
C VAL A 39 10.13 1.29 7.41
N LEU A 40 9.03 1.44 8.16
CA LEU A 40 8.42 2.74 8.45
C LEU A 40 8.95 3.37 9.75
N GLY A 41 9.41 2.55 10.71
CA GLY A 41 9.70 2.94 12.08
C GLY A 41 11.16 3.27 12.38
N ASN A 42 12.10 3.00 11.47
CA ASN A 42 13.54 3.22 11.68
C ASN A 42 13.97 4.71 11.70
N GLY A 43 13.03 5.66 11.78
CA GLY A 43 13.30 7.11 11.82
C GLY A 43 13.80 7.71 10.51
N ASN A 44 14.34 6.89 9.60
CA ASN A 44 14.69 7.27 8.26
C ASN A 44 13.51 7.01 7.32
N MET A 45 13.19 8.01 6.50
CA MET A 45 12.18 7.90 5.46
C MET A 45 12.57 6.78 4.48
N PRO A 46 11.72 5.76 4.24
CA PRO A 46 12.05 4.70 3.30
C PRO A 46 12.19 5.25 1.87
N ALA A 47 12.84 4.49 0.99
CA ALA A 47 12.93 4.86 -0.40
C ALA A 47 11.52 5.02 -1.02
N LEU A 48 11.34 6.02 -1.90
CA LEU A 48 10.09 6.27 -2.62
C LEU A 48 9.53 5.00 -3.28
N LYS A 49 10.39 4.20 -3.90
CA LYS A 49 10.02 2.91 -4.50
C LYS A 49 9.34 1.97 -3.49
N ILE A 50 9.82 1.92 -2.25
CA ILE A 50 9.22 1.09 -1.19
C ILE A 50 7.85 1.64 -0.81
N MET A 51 7.73 2.96 -0.63
CA MET A 51 6.43 3.59 -0.35
C MET A 51 5.40 3.28 -1.44
N LEU A 52 5.77 3.49 -2.70
CA LEU A 52 4.90 3.19 -3.83
C LEU A 52 4.55 1.70 -3.90
N THR A 53 5.46 0.81 -3.48
CA THR A 53 5.20 -0.64 -3.43
C THR A 53 4.15 -0.95 -2.36
N ILE A 54 4.27 -0.35 -1.17
CA ILE A 54 3.28 -0.49 -0.09
C ILE A 54 1.91 0.02 -0.57
N THR A 55 1.88 1.20 -1.20
CA THR A 55 0.66 1.78 -1.79
C THR A 55 0.04 0.87 -2.84
N HIS A 56 0.83 0.34 -3.77
CA HIS A 56 0.34 -0.59 -4.80
C HIS A 56 -0.26 -1.85 -4.19
N TYR A 57 0.39 -2.41 -3.15
CA TYR A 57 -0.14 -3.56 -2.42
C TYR A 57 -1.44 -3.24 -1.66
N ALA A 58 -1.62 -2.01 -1.18
CA ALA A 58 -2.86 -1.58 -0.54
C ALA A 58 -4.01 -1.34 -1.53
N ILE A 59 -3.71 -0.97 -2.78
CA ILE A 59 -4.69 -0.68 -3.85
C ILE A 59 -5.13 -1.95 -4.59
N LYS A 60 -4.20 -2.87 -4.90
CA LYS A 60 -4.43 -4.02 -5.80
C LYS A 60 -5.61 -4.90 -5.40
N ASP A 61 -5.94 -4.94 -4.11
CA ASP A 61 -7.03 -5.73 -3.54
C ASP A 61 -8.43 -5.21 -3.90
N TYR A 62 -8.57 -3.92 -4.21
CA TYR A 62 -9.82 -3.29 -4.64
C TYR A 62 -9.80 -2.87 -6.11
N ASN A 63 -8.60 -2.67 -6.67
CA ASN A 63 -8.39 -2.23 -8.04
C ASN A 63 -7.35 -3.15 -8.71
N ALA A 64 -7.78 -4.35 -9.12
CA ALA A 64 -6.90 -5.38 -9.70
C ALA A 64 -6.21 -4.95 -11.01
N ASN A 65 -6.74 -3.94 -11.71
CA ASN A 65 -6.21 -3.44 -12.98
C ASN A 65 -5.04 -2.46 -12.80
N ILE A 66 -4.78 -1.99 -11.57
CA ILE A 66 -3.70 -1.06 -11.30
C ILE A 66 -2.37 -1.80 -11.28
N LYS A 67 -1.50 -1.43 -12.21
CA LYS A 67 -0.12 -1.86 -12.28
C LYS A 67 0.73 -0.96 -11.40
N PHE A 68 1.90 -1.45 -11.01
CA PHE A 68 2.84 -0.65 -10.25
C PHE A 68 3.20 0.67 -10.96
N LYS A 69 3.33 0.64 -12.30
CA LYS A 69 3.62 1.83 -13.11
C LYS A 69 2.55 2.91 -12.97
N ASP A 70 1.28 2.53 -12.86
CA ASP A 70 0.17 3.48 -12.70
C ASP A 70 0.20 4.18 -11.33
N VAL A 71 0.95 3.64 -10.36
CA VAL A 71 1.21 4.27 -9.06
C VAL A 71 2.47 5.13 -9.09
N GLN A 72 3.30 5.00 -10.13
CA GLN A 72 4.55 5.77 -10.29
C GLN A 72 4.38 7.05 -11.12
N ASP A 73 3.42 7.06 -12.05
CA ASP A 73 3.03 8.22 -12.87
C ASP A 73 2.09 9.16 -12.09
#